data_AF-A0A934J6N8-F1
#
_entry.id   AF-A0A934J6N8-F1
#
_cell.length_a   1.000
_cell.length_b   1.000
_cell.length_c   1.000
_cell.angle_alpha   90.00
_cell.angle_beta   90.00
_cell.angle_gamma   90.00
#
_symmetry.space_group_name_H-M   'P 1'
#
loop_
_entity.id
_entity.type
_entity.pdbx_description
1 polymer ?
#
loop_
_entity_poly.entity_id
_entity_poly.type
_entity_poly.pdbx_seq_one_letter_code
_entity_poly.pdbx_strand_id
1 'polypeptide(L)'
;MNTIGARSSYVRKVDVTNVSLSGIVQFGDHSDYTPVLRALAVQRETDHAKKDRVYFEAYPIFSRKLPDLCDYPFFHSQTDDSQVESYTVNHNPYITVDCISTLGVGASSLLQIGNGCRVAAESRIKHIRQFAGASPFTRLRPVQPGVNTFPR
;
A
#
# COMPACT_ATOMS: atom_id res chain seq x y z
N MET A 1 -1.28 -33.70 31.28
CA MET A 1 -0.13 -33.25 30.47
C MET A 1 -0.30 -31.75 30.22
N ASN A 2 0.45 -30.92 30.95
CA ASN A 2 0.32 -29.46 30.87
C ASN A 2 0.89 -28.95 29.55
N THR A 3 0.05 -28.38 28.69
CA THR A 3 0.47 -27.67 27.48
C THR A 3 1.01 -26.30 27.85
N ILE A 4 2.24 -26.28 28.39
CA ILE A 4 3.03 -25.07 28.52
C ILE A 4 3.46 -24.68 27.10
N GLY A 5 2.88 -23.62 26.51
CA GLY A 5 3.49 -22.94 25.37
C GLY A 5 2.57 -22.48 24.23
N ALA A 6 1.34 -22.94 24.12
CA ALA A 6 0.46 -22.53 23.02
C ALA A 6 -0.30 -21.23 23.37
N ARG A 7 0.14 -20.09 22.82
CA ARG A 7 -0.61 -18.82 22.85
C ARG A 7 -1.85 -18.96 21.96
N SER A 8 -3.03 -18.72 22.52
CA SER A 8 -4.30 -18.81 21.80
C SER A 8 -4.98 -17.44 21.71
N SER A 9 -5.51 -17.13 20.52
CA SER A 9 -6.24 -15.89 20.26
C SER A 9 -7.74 -16.15 20.30
N TYR A 10 -8.45 -15.51 21.22
CA TYR A 10 -9.91 -15.57 21.34
C TYR A 10 -10.50 -14.26 20.87
N VAL A 11 -11.21 -14.30 19.74
CA VAL A 11 -11.86 -13.11 19.19
C VAL A 11 -13.35 -13.36 19.11
N ARG A 12 -14.16 -12.53 19.78
CA ARG A 12 -15.61 -12.75 19.83
C ARG A 12 -16.30 -12.35 18.54
N LYS A 13 -15.87 -11.24 17.92
CA LYS A 13 -16.46 -10.74 16.68
C LYS A 13 -15.41 -10.16 15.73
N VAL A 14 -15.58 -10.42 14.44
CA VAL A 14 -14.78 -9.83 13.37
C VAL A 14 -15.73 -9.31 12.30
N ASP A 15 -15.75 -7.99 12.11
CA ASP A 15 -16.52 -7.30 11.09
C ASP A 15 -15.55 -6.74 10.04
N VAL A 16 -15.61 -7.28 8.82
CA VAL A 16 -14.83 -6.76 7.68
C VAL A 16 -15.80 -6.36 6.58
N THR A 17 -15.82 -5.06 6.23
CA THR A 17 -16.77 -4.55 5.22
C THR A 17 -16.31 -4.85 3.80
N ASN A 18 -15.01 -4.83 3.52
CA ASN A 18 -14.47 -5.08 2.19
C ASN A 18 -13.10 -5.74 2.27
N VAL A 19 -12.82 -6.69 1.38
CA VAL A 19 -11.48 -7.21 1.12
C VAL A 19 -11.20 -7.02 -0.37
N SER A 20 -10.15 -6.28 -0.70
CA SER A 20 -9.83 -5.84 -2.06
C SER A 20 -8.38 -6.19 -2.44
N LEU A 21 -7.90 -5.71 -3.59
CA LEU A 21 -6.63 -6.10 -4.26
C LEU A 21 -5.48 -6.48 -3.31
N SER A 22 -5.00 -7.72 -3.40
CA SER A 22 -3.92 -8.27 -2.55
C SER A 22 -4.17 -8.13 -1.02
N GLY A 23 -5.43 -8.03 -0.61
CA GLY A 23 -5.86 -8.08 0.79
C GLY A 23 -6.12 -9.51 1.25
N ILE A 24 -5.62 -9.88 2.41
CA ILE A 24 -5.75 -11.23 2.98
C ILE A 24 -6.38 -11.11 4.36
N VAL A 25 -7.42 -11.90 4.64
CA VAL A 25 -7.97 -12.08 5.99
C VAL A 25 -7.74 -13.54 6.37
N GLN A 26 -6.97 -13.79 7.43
CA GLN A 26 -6.66 -15.15 7.88
C GLN A 26 -6.92 -15.34 9.38
N PHE A 27 -7.51 -16.49 9.69
CA PHE A 27 -7.67 -17.00 11.04
C PHE A 27 -6.79 -18.24 11.20
N GLY A 28 -5.94 -18.23 12.21
CA GLY A 28 -4.97 -19.29 12.49
C GLY A 28 -3.52 -18.85 12.30
N ASP A 29 -2.65 -19.80 12.59
CA ASP A 29 -1.20 -19.62 12.55
C ASP A 29 -0.68 -19.83 11.12
N HIS A 30 0.32 -19.04 10.75
CA HIS A 30 0.93 -19.09 9.43
C HIS A 30 2.37 -18.58 9.46
N SER A 31 3.21 -19.17 8.62
CA SER A 31 4.65 -18.87 8.63
C SER A 31 4.99 -17.63 7.80
N ASP A 32 4.53 -17.53 6.56
CA ASP A 32 5.04 -16.54 5.60
C ASP A 32 3.96 -15.93 4.71
N TYR A 33 3.81 -14.61 4.77
CA TYR A 33 2.95 -13.86 3.84
C TYR A 33 3.73 -12.82 3.07
N THR A 34 3.53 -12.78 1.76
CA THR A 34 4.07 -11.72 0.93
C THR A 34 3.05 -11.18 -0.09
N PRO A 35 1.99 -10.47 0.37
CA PRO A 35 1.08 -9.83 -0.55
C PRO A 35 1.79 -8.74 -1.35
N VAL A 36 1.77 -8.85 -2.69
CA VAL A 36 2.36 -7.86 -3.59
C VAL A 36 1.29 -7.27 -4.50
N LEU A 37 1.34 -5.95 -4.73
CA LEU A 37 0.46 -5.23 -5.64
C LEU A 37 1.28 -4.21 -6.45
N ARG A 38 1.06 -4.17 -7.76
CA ARG A 38 1.60 -3.14 -8.65
C ARG A 38 0.47 -2.63 -9.54
N ALA A 39 0.16 -1.34 -9.47
CA ALA A 39 -0.93 -0.75 -10.23
C ALA A 39 -0.53 0.56 -10.92
N LEU A 40 -0.96 0.71 -12.17
CA LEU A 40 -0.86 1.94 -12.95
C LEU A 40 -2.27 2.39 -13.31
N ALA A 41 -2.61 3.60 -12.92
CA ALA A 41 -3.93 4.18 -13.19
C ALA A 41 -3.76 5.46 -14.00
N VAL A 42 -4.05 5.39 -15.30
CA VAL A 42 -3.86 6.49 -16.24
C VAL A 42 -5.22 7.07 -16.64
N GLN A 43 -5.46 8.32 -16.27
CA GLN A 43 -6.64 9.07 -16.69
C GLN A 43 -6.24 10.03 -17.80
N ARG A 44 -6.92 9.95 -18.96
CA ARG A 44 -6.63 10.77 -20.14
C ARG A 44 -7.86 11.58 -20.54
N GLU A 45 -7.63 12.81 -20.97
CA GLU A 45 -8.64 13.65 -21.62
C GLU A 45 -8.77 13.35 -23.13
N THR A 46 -7.70 12.85 -23.74
CA THR A 46 -7.62 12.53 -25.17
C THR A 46 -7.73 11.03 -25.43
N ASP A 47 -8.21 10.66 -26.63
CA ASP A 47 -8.49 9.28 -27.03
C ASP A 47 -7.27 8.33 -26.92
N HIS A 48 -7.53 7.09 -26.48
CA HIS A 48 -6.52 6.07 -26.17
C HIS A 48 -5.70 5.64 -27.39
N ALA A 49 -6.24 5.79 -28.60
CA ALA A 49 -5.61 5.35 -29.84
C ALA A 49 -4.42 6.22 -30.30
N LYS A 50 -4.31 7.47 -29.82
CA LYS A 50 -3.37 8.47 -30.39
C LYS A 50 -2.13 8.77 -29.54
N LYS A 51 -1.96 8.18 -28.35
CA LYS A 51 -0.93 8.62 -27.38
C LYS A 51 -0.11 7.48 -26.79
N ASP A 52 1.18 7.77 -26.54
CA ASP A 52 2.22 6.86 -26.04
C ASP A 52 1.74 5.81 -25.03
N ARG A 53 2.24 4.58 -25.18
CA ARG A 53 1.95 3.47 -24.29
C ARG A 53 2.57 3.72 -22.91
N VAL A 54 1.84 3.42 -21.84
CA VAL A 54 2.33 3.58 -20.45
C VAL A 54 2.80 2.22 -19.94
N TYR A 55 4.05 2.18 -19.49
CA TYR A 55 4.71 0.96 -18.99
C TYR A 55 5.17 1.14 -17.54
N PHE A 56 5.34 0.04 -16.81
CA PHE A 56 5.82 0.09 -15.42
C PHE A 56 7.30 0.49 -15.35
N GLU A 57 8.08 0.06 -16.34
CA GLU A 57 9.52 0.29 -16.48
C GLU A 57 9.86 1.77 -16.64
N ALA A 58 8.91 2.55 -17.17
CA ALA A 58 9.04 3.99 -17.31
C ALA A 58 9.07 4.73 -15.95
N TYR A 59 8.76 4.06 -14.84
CA TYR A 59 8.70 4.68 -13.52
C TYR A 59 9.59 3.95 -12.50
N PRO A 60 10.61 4.63 -11.95
CA PRO A 60 11.54 4.04 -10.97
C PRO A 60 10.86 3.48 -9.72
N ILE A 61 9.65 3.95 -9.38
CA ILE A 61 8.89 3.42 -8.25
C ILE A 61 8.65 1.91 -8.36
N PHE A 62 8.52 1.37 -9.57
CA PHE A 62 8.26 -0.06 -9.78
C PHE A 62 9.52 -0.92 -9.81
N SER A 63 10.71 -0.33 -9.92
CA SER A 63 12.00 -1.04 -9.91
C SER A 63 12.86 -0.78 -8.67
N ARG A 64 12.49 0.20 -7.83
CA ARG A 64 13.15 0.48 -6.55
C ARG A 64 13.19 -0.78 -5.67
N LYS A 65 14.27 -1.03 -4.93
CA LYS A 65 14.31 -2.09 -3.89
C LYS A 65 13.45 -1.65 -2.69
N LEU A 66 12.80 -2.60 -2.01
CA LEU A 66 12.22 -2.32 -0.69
C LEU A 66 13.31 -1.77 0.24
N PRO A 67 13.02 -0.76 1.06
CA PRO A 67 13.96 -0.30 2.06
C PRO A 67 14.25 -1.46 3.02
N ASP A 68 15.51 -1.85 3.12
CA ASP A 68 15.95 -2.76 4.18
C ASP A 68 16.15 -1.93 5.45
N LEU A 69 15.78 -2.46 6.61
CA LEU A 69 16.06 -1.78 7.89
C LEU A 69 17.57 -1.59 8.08
N CYS A 70 18.35 -2.54 7.55
CA CYS A 70 19.81 -2.48 7.54
C CYS A 70 20.35 -1.38 6.62
N ASP A 71 19.59 -0.84 5.66
CA ASP A 71 20.07 0.20 4.73
C ASP A 71 20.25 1.57 5.42
N TYR A 72 19.82 1.74 6.67
CA TYR A 72 19.99 3.01 7.40
C TYR A 72 21.40 3.14 8.00
N PRO A 73 22.07 4.31 7.92
CA PRO A 73 23.44 4.50 8.41
C PRO A 73 23.63 4.15 9.89
N PHE A 74 22.59 4.34 10.71
CA PHE A 74 22.58 4.01 12.14
C PHE A 74 22.72 2.51 12.44
N PHE A 75 22.26 1.63 11.53
CA PHE A 75 22.37 0.18 11.70
C PHE A 75 23.69 -0.38 11.14
N HIS A 76 24.39 0.37 10.28
CA HIS A 76 25.70 -0.04 9.74
C HIS A 76 26.86 0.15 10.73
N SER A 77 26.72 1.06 11.69
CA SER A 77 27.75 1.34 12.72
C SER A 77 27.61 0.47 13.97
N GLN A 78 26.67 -0.47 13.98
CA GLN A 78 26.41 -1.36 15.11
C GLN A 78 27.36 -2.57 15.04
N THR A 79 28.32 -2.61 15.97
CA THR A 79 29.21 -3.76 16.21
C THR A 79 28.44 -4.94 16.80
N ASP A 80 28.97 -6.16 16.72
CA ASP A 80 28.32 -7.40 17.23
C ASP A 80 27.80 -7.30 18.68
N ASP A 81 28.37 -6.41 19.51
CA ASP A 81 27.93 -6.11 20.88
C ASP A 81 26.58 -5.37 20.99
N SER A 82 25.92 -5.03 19.88
CA SER A 82 24.63 -4.31 19.86
C SER A 82 23.40 -5.20 19.66
N GLN A 83 23.60 -6.53 19.56
CA GLN A 83 22.51 -7.50 19.48
C GLN A 83 21.73 -7.54 20.79
N VAL A 84 20.48 -7.08 20.78
CA VAL A 84 19.58 -7.19 21.94
C VAL A 84 18.76 -8.47 21.79
N GLU A 85 19.09 -9.48 22.60
CA GLU A 85 18.23 -10.64 22.75
C GLU A 85 17.01 -10.26 23.60
N SER A 86 15.83 -10.39 23.01
CA SER A 86 14.57 -10.19 23.71
C SER A 86 13.84 -11.53 23.86
N TYR A 87 13.42 -11.84 25.09
CA TYR A 87 12.57 -12.98 25.37
C TYR A 87 11.26 -12.47 25.94
N THR A 88 10.15 -12.86 25.31
CA THR A 88 8.80 -12.47 25.74
C THR A 88 8.12 -13.64 26.41
N VAL A 89 7.75 -13.48 27.68
CA VAL A 89 6.94 -14.45 28.42
C VAL A 89 5.51 -13.92 28.54
N ASN A 90 4.55 -14.65 27.97
CA ASN A 90 3.14 -14.37 28.17
C ASN A 90 2.69 -15.04 29.47
N HIS A 91 2.50 -14.25 30.54
CA HIS A 91 1.94 -14.77 31.81
C HIS A 91 0.54 -15.38 31.63
N ASN A 92 -0.21 -14.89 30.65
CA ASN A 92 -1.48 -15.45 30.22
C ASN A 92 -1.38 -15.85 28.73
N PRO A 93 -1.56 -17.13 28.36
CA PRO A 93 -1.50 -17.56 26.98
C PRO A 93 -2.71 -17.11 26.15
N TYR A 94 -3.72 -16.52 26.79
CA TYR A 94 -4.97 -16.11 26.15
C TYR A 94 -4.95 -14.63 25.81
N ILE A 95 -4.96 -14.35 24.51
CA ILE A 95 -5.22 -13.01 24.00
C ILE A 95 -6.69 -12.92 23.65
N THR A 96 -7.46 -12.23 24.49
CA THR A 96 -8.90 -12.07 24.31
C THR A 96 -9.20 -10.71 23.70
N VAL A 97 -9.83 -10.70 22.53
CA VAL A 97 -10.27 -9.49 21.82
C VAL A 97 -11.78 -9.57 21.65
N ASP A 98 -12.48 -8.51 22.00
CA ASP A 98 -13.93 -8.51 21.92
C ASP A 98 -14.41 -8.35 20.47
N CYS A 99 -14.03 -7.26 19.81
CA CYS A 99 -14.45 -6.99 18.45
C CYS A 99 -13.29 -6.43 17.62
N ILE A 100 -13.13 -6.94 16.41
CA ILE A 100 -12.29 -6.36 15.38
C ILE A 100 -13.23 -5.83 14.29
N SER A 101 -13.16 -4.54 13.99
CA SER A 101 -13.96 -3.91 12.95
C SER A 101 -13.07 -3.17 11.96
N THR A 102 -13.11 -3.57 10.69
CA THR A 102 -12.27 -3.03 9.62
C THR A 102 -13.11 -2.74 8.38
N LEU A 103 -13.03 -1.51 7.86
CA LEU A 103 -13.77 -1.12 6.65
C LEU A 103 -13.22 -1.76 5.37
N GLY A 104 -11.92 -2.03 5.32
CA GLY A 104 -11.25 -2.48 4.11
C GLY A 104 -9.92 -3.16 4.40
N VAL A 105 -9.71 -4.36 3.84
CA VAL A 105 -8.40 -5.02 3.77
C VAL A 105 -8.03 -5.12 2.30
N GLY A 106 -7.16 -4.26 1.82
CA GLY A 106 -6.63 -4.33 0.45
C GLY A 106 -5.31 -3.61 0.28
N ALA A 107 -4.87 -3.47 -0.97
CA ALA A 107 -3.60 -2.88 -1.36
C ALA A 107 -2.39 -3.51 -0.66
N SER A 108 -2.26 -4.84 -0.74
CA SER A 108 -1.22 -5.62 -0.06
C SER A 108 -1.30 -5.53 1.47
N SER A 109 -2.47 -5.80 2.04
CA SER A 109 -2.66 -5.82 3.51
C SER A 109 -3.09 -7.20 4.00
N LEU A 110 -2.81 -7.47 5.28
CA LEU A 110 -3.10 -8.72 5.95
C LEU A 110 -3.81 -8.43 7.27
N LEU A 111 -5.01 -8.97 7.45
CA LEU A 111 -5.69 -9.08 8.74
C LEU A 111 -5.55 -10.52 9.23
N GLN A 112 -4.67 -10.76 10.20
CA GLN A 112 -4.45 -12.09 10.74
C GLN A 112 -4.83 -12.18 12.22
N ILE A 113 -5.55 -13.25 12.58
CA ILE A 113 -5.82 -13.62 13.97
C ILE A 113 -5.15 -14.97 14.23
N GLY A 114 -4.01 -14.92 14.92
CA GLY A 114 -3.15 -16.07 15.16
C GLY A 114 -1.70 -15.64 15.19
N ASN A 115 -0.79 -16.59 14.96
CA ASN A 115 0.63 -16.34 14.86
C ASN A 115 1.04 -16.05 13.41
N GLY A 116 1.53 -14.84 13.14
CA GLY A 116 2.19 -14.49 11.89
C GLY A 116 3.68 -14.42 12.13
N CYS A 117 4.42 -15.44 11.70
CA CYS A 117 5.87 -15.50 11.93
C CYS A 117 6.59 -14.46 11.06
N ARG A 118 6.29 -14.44 9.75
CA ARG A 118 6.92 -13.56 8.77
C ARG A 118 5.87 -12.95 7.85
N VAL A 119 5.88 -11.63 7.71
CA VAL A 119 4.99 -10.91 6.80
C VAL A 119 5.80 -9.83 6.09
N ALA A 120 5.87 -9.88 4.75
CA ALA A 120 6.47 -8.82 3.93
C ALA A 120 5.56 -8.49 2.75
N ALA A 121 4.72 -7.46 2.90
CA ALA A 121 3.75 -7.05 1.90
C ALA A 121 4.15 -5.73 1.22
N GLU A 122 4.09 -5.63 -0.10
CA GLU A 122 4.43 -4.41 -0.84
C GLU A 122 3.33 -4.03 -1.84
N SER A 123 2.92 -2.76 -1.88
CA SER A 123 1.98 -2.24 -2.87
C SER A 123 2.53 -0.97 -3.53
N ARG A 124 2.69 -0.96 -4.85
CA ARG A 124 3.19 0.17 -5.64
C ARG A 124 2.09 0.63 -6.57
N ILE A 125 1.56 1.83 -6.37
CA ILE A 125 0.47 2.39 -7.18
C ILE A 125 0.90 3.75 -7.73
N LYS A 126 0.74 3.98 -9.04
CA LYS A 126 0.99 5.29 -9.65
C LYS A 126 -0.22 5.75 -10.46
N HIS A 127 -0.83 6.85 -10.01
CA HIS A 127 -1.90 7.55 -10.73
C HIS A 127 -1.30 8.65 -11.62
N ILE A 128 -1.72 8.70 -12.88
CA ILE A 128 -1.23 9.65 -13.87
C ILE A 128 -2.44 10.32 -14.52
N ARG A 129 -2.48 11.65 -14.50
CA ARG A 129 -3.48 12.43 -15.23
C ARG A 129 -2.82 13.11 -16.43
N GLN A 130 -3.38 12.89 -17.61
CA GLN A 130 -2.92 13.50 -18.86
C GLN A 130 -4.02 14.41 -19.40
N PHE A 131 -3.83 15.71 -19.21
CA PHE A 131 -4.68 16.75 -19.78
C PHE A 131 -4.21 17.10 -21.19
N ALA A 132 -5.14 17.56 -22.03
CA ALA A 132 -4.79 18.23 -23.27
C ALA A 132 -4.12 19.56 -22.88
N GLY A 133 -2.80 19.65 -23.05
CA GLY A 133 -2.11 20.92 -22.89
C GLY A 133 -2.75 21.93 -23.85
N ALA A 134 -3.00 23.15 -23.38
CA ALA A 134 -3.30 24.24 -24.30
C ALA A 134 -2.14 24.30 -25.29
N SER A 135 -2.42 23.95 -26.56
CA SER A 135 -1.43 24.14 -27.61
C SER A 135 -1.01 25.61 -27.53
N PRO A 136 0.30 25.94 -27.55
CA PRO A 136 0.74 27.33 -27.56
C PRO A 136 0.14 28.12 -28.73
N PHE A 137 -0.41 27.43 -29.73
CA PHE A 137 -1.08 28.01 -30.90
C PHE A 137 -2.58 28.29 -30.72
N THR A 138 -3.24 27.82 -29.64
CA THR A 138 -4.68 28.07 -29.43
C THR A 138 -4.98 29.48 -28.88
N ARG A 139 -3.95 30.27 -28.52
CA ARG A 139 -4.09 31.67 -28.07
C ARG A 139 -4.04 32.73 -29.17
N LEU A 140 -4.03 32.34 -30.44
CA LEU A 140 -4.27 33.27 -31.54
C LEU A 140 -5.75 33.22 -31.94
N ARG A 141 -6.66 33.70 -31.07
CA ARG A 141 -7.86 34.31 -31.63
C ARG A 141 -7.40 35.67 -32.16
N PRO A 142 -7.58 35.99 -33.46
CA PRO A 142 -7.47 37.36 -33.90
C PRO A 142 -8.41 38.17 -33.00
N VAL A 143 -7.88 39.16 -32.30
CA VAL A 143 -8.73 40.20 -31.71
C VAL A 143 -9.50 40.79 -32.89
N GLN A 144 -10.80 40.49 -32.99
CA GLN A 144 -11.63 41.16 -33.96
C GLN A 144 -11.60 42.65 -33.62
N PRO A 145 -11.11 43.53 -34.51
CA PRO A 145 -11.13 44.95 -34.24
C PRO A 145 -12.59 45.41 -34.21
N GLY A 146 -13.07 45.69 -33.00
CA GLY A 146 -14.25 46.49 -32.75
C GLY A 146 -15.55 45.71 -32.54
N VAL A 147 -15.82 45.32 -31.30
CA VAL A 147 -17.13 45.56 -30.65
C VAL A 147 -16.88 45.74 -29.14
N ASN A 148 -16.67 46.97 -28.70
CA ASN A 148 -16.79 47.32 -27.29
C ASN A 148 -18.28 47.45 -26.96
N THR A 149 -18.86 46.43 -26.35
CA THR A 149 -20.14 46.60 -25.64
C THR A 149 -19.95 46.15 -24.21
N PHE A 150 -19.81 47.13 -23.31
CA PHE A 150 -19.92 46.93 -21.88
C PHE A 150 -21.40 46.77 -21.54
N PRO A 151 -21.83 45.73 -20.83
CA PRO A 151 -23.19 45.66 -20.31
C PRO A 151 -23.36 46.68 -19.18
N ARG A 152 -24.47 47.43 -19.23
CA ARG A 152 -24.98 48.24 -18.11
C ARG A 152 -25.61 47.34 -17.05
#